data_AF-A0A914RUV5-F1
#
_entry.id   AF-A0A914RUV5-F1
#
_cell.length_a   1.000
_cell.length_b   1.000
_cell.length_c   1.000
_cell.angle_alpha   90.00
_cell.angle_beta   90.00
_cell.angle_gamma   90.00
#
_symmetry.space_group_name_H-M   'P 1'
#
loop_
_entity.id
_entity.type
_entity.pdbx_description
1 polymer ?
#
loop_
_entity_poly.entity_id
_entity_poly.type
_entity_poly.pdbx_seq_one_letter_code
_entity_poly.pdbx_strand_id
1 'polypeptide(L)'
;MRRLAELLKAAEENSFSLEEVFEQARALSFERFDCPLCKSVFMSRLECAEHIELEHPMARMERPLFCEVCLKTFADRKSMEQHESYHKRVHLLIEHGDLESVSPGSVWEVVVRTRVPENL
;
A
#
# COMPACT_ATOMS: atom_id res chain seq x y z
N MET A 1 5.01 -14.95 -15.53
CA MET A 1 3.75 -15.22 -14.79
C MET A 1 3.51 -16.72 -14.70
N ARG A 2 4.32 -17.45 -13.93
CA ARG A 2 4.21 -18.91 -13.69
C ARG A 2 4.58 -19.18 -12.23
N ARG A 3 3.72 -18.83 -11.28
CA ARG A 3 4.06 -18.98 -9.85
C ARG A 3 2.89 -19.43 -8.99
N LEU A 4 1.68 -18.93 -9.21
CA LEU A 4 0.54 -19.28 -8.35
C LEU A 4 0.17 -20.77 -8.42
N ALA A 5 0.14 -21.38 -9.61
CA ALA A 5 -0.26 -22.78 -9.78
C ALA A 5 0.76 -23.79 -9.21
N GLU A 6 2.05 -23.47 -9.27
CA GLU A 6 3.13 -24.33 -8.75
C GLU A 6 3.17 -24.29 -7.21
N LEU A 7 2.84 -23.15 -6.60
CA LEU A 7 2.74 -22.96 -5.15
C LEU A 7 1.55 -23.70 -4.54
N LEU A 8 0.39 -23.70 -5.22
CA LEU A 8 -0.79 -24.44 -4.78
C LEU A 8 -0.52 -25.94 -4.74
N LYS A 9 0.14 -26.47 -5.78
CA LYS A 9 0.51 -27.88 -5.87
C LYS A 9 1.52 -28.29 -4.78
N ALA A 10 2.50 -27.43 -4.51
CA ALA A 10 3.52 -27.73 -3.49
C ALA A 10 2.99 -27.56 -2.06
N ALA A 11 1.96 -26.73 -1.84
CA ALA A 11 1.27 -26.63 -0.55
C ALA A 11 0.44 -27.89 -0.23
N GLU A 12 -0.06 -28.60 -1.25
CA GLU A 12 -0.73 -29.90 -1.10
C GLU A 12 0.23 -31.00 -0.64
N GLU A 13 1.54 -30.87 -0.92
CA GLU A 13 2.58 -31.84 -0.56
C GLU A 13 3.26 -31.52 0.80
N ASN A 14 2.79 -30.48 1.51
CA ASN A 14 3.02 -30.10 2.91
C ASN A 14 4.46 -30.19 3.47
N SER A 15 5.48 -29.85 2.68
CA SER A 15 6.88 -29.85 3.11
C SER A 15 7.55 -28.49 2.90
N PHE A 16 6.98 -27.42 3.45
CA PHE A 16 7.66 -26.13 3.50
C PHE A 16 8.10 -25.79 4.92
N SER A 17 9.39 -25.48 5.08
CA SER A 17 9.86 -24.80 6.27
C SER A 17 9.29 -23.38 6.31
N LEU A 18 9.11 -22.82 7.52
CA LEU A 18 8.63 -21.44 7.68
C LEU A 18 9.48 -20.44 6.87
N GLU A 19 10.80 -20.66 6.80
CA GLU A 19 11.74 -19.82 6.04
C GLU A 19 11.49 -19.87 4.53
N GLU A 20 11.19 -21.05 3.98
CA GLU A 20 10.81 -21.20 2.57
C GLU A 20 9.43 -20.60 2.26
N VAL A 21 8.48 -20.72 3.20
CA VAL A 21 7.17 -20.05 3.09
C VAL A 21 7.37 -18.54 3.07
N PHE A 22 8.22 -17.97 3.93
CA PHE A 22 8.50 -16.54 3.96
C PHE A 22 9.15 -16.06 2.66
N GLU A 23 10.14 -16.77 2.11
CA GLU A 23 10.79 -16.35 0.86
C GLU A 23 9.86 -16.46 -0.35
N GLN A 24 9.00 -17.49 -0.40
CA GLN A 24 7.97 -17.62 -1.42
C GLN A 24 6.84 -16.61 -1.23
N ALA A 25 6.45 -16.31 0.01
CA ALA A 25 5.47 -15.28 0.36
C ALA A 25 5.99 -13.87 0.12
N ARG A 26 7.31 -13.62 0.18
CA ARG A 26 7.94 -12.37 -0.29
C ARG A 26 7.84 -12.22 -1.80
N ALA A 27 7.91 -13.32 -2.56
CA ALA A 27 7.58 -13.29 -3.98
C ALA A 27 6.06 -13.09 -4.24
N LEU A 28 5.24 -13.23 -3.19
CA LEU A 28 3.81 -12.93 -3.14
C LEU A 28 3.49 -11.68 -2.31
N SER A 29 4.47 -10.90 -1.82
CA SER A 29 4.17 -9.66 -1.09
C SER A 29 3.69 -8.65 -2.13
N PHE A 30 2.37 -8.50 -2.20
CA PHE A 30 1.62 -8.03 -3.37
C PHE A 30 1.71 -6.52 -3.66
N GLU A 31 2.43 -5.73 -2.87
CA GLU A 31 2.52 -4.30 -3.09
C GLU A 31 3.93 -3.91 -3.51
N ARG A 32 4.15 -3.99 -4.84
CA ARG A 32 5.29 -3.34 -5.48
C ARG A 32 5.03 -1.84 -5.53
N PHE A 33 6.06 -1.07 -5.22
CA PHE A 33 6.00 0.38 -5.31
C PHE A 33 6.77 0.81 -6.55
N ASP A 34 6.04 1.09 -7.62
CA ASP A 34 6.64 1.57 -8.86
C ASP A 34 6.83 3.08 -8.78
N CYS A 35 8.03 3.57 -9.10
CA CYS A 35 8.27 5.00 -9.23
C CYS A 35 7.36 5.55 -10.34
N PRO A 36 6.51 6.55 -10.06
CA PRO A 36 5.57 7.07 -11.05
C PRO A 36 6.29 7.72 -12.24
N LEU A 37 7.54 8.17 -12.06
CA LEU A 37 8.32 8.95 -13.00
C LEU A 37 9.24 8.10 -13.90
N CYS A 38 9.94 7.12 -13.34
CA CYS A 38 10.89 6.28 -14.10
C CYS A 38 10.54 4.78 -14.12
N LYS A 39 9.47 4.36 -13.44
CA LYS A 39 8.99 2.97 -13.36
C LYS A 39 9.96 1.97 -12.71
N SER A 40 11.00 2.45 -12.02
CA SER A 40 11.81 1.64 -11.12
C SER A 40 10.94 1.02 -10.04
N VAL A 41 11.20 -0.25 -9.70
CA VAL A 41 10.37 -1.04 -8.78
C VAL A 41 11.07 -1.15 -7.43
N PHE A 42 10.35 -0.84 -6.35
CA PHE A 42 10.85 -0.90 -4.98
C PHE A 42 10.04 -1.88 -4.14
N MET A 43 10.67 -2.40 -3.09
CA MET A 43 10.08 -3.40 -2.19
C MET A 43 9.34 -2.76 -1.01
N SER A 44 9.50 -1.44 -0.82
CA SER A 44 8.70 -0.67 0.13
C SER A 44 8.33 0.72 -0.40
N ARG A 45 7.27 1.29 0.20
CA ARG A 45 6.85 2.67 -0.07
C ARG A 45 7.94 3.68 0.28
N LEU A 46 8.65 3.44 1.39
CA LEU A 46 9.71 4.32 1.88
C LEU A 46 10.85 4.40 0.87
N GLU A 47 11.33 3.25 0.40
CA GLU A 47 12.39 3.18 -0.63
C GLU A 47 12.00 3.92 -1.91
N CYS A 48 10.74 3.77 -2.36
CA CYS A 48 10.26 4.49 -3.54
C CYS A 48 10.18 6.01 -3.32
N ALA A 49 9.74 6.44 -2.12
CA ALA A 49 9.67 7.85 -1.76
C ALA A 49 11.06 8.49 -1.69
N GLU A 50 12.03 7.83 -1.04
CA GLU A 50 13.43 8.26 -0.97
C GLU A 50 14.05 8.36 -2.37
N HIS A 51 13.78 7.37 -3.23
CA HIS A 51 14.21 7.41 -4.62
C HIS A 51 13.65 8.63 -5.36
N ILE A 52 12.37 8.95 -5.21
CA ILE A 52 11.76 10.13 -5.86
C ILE A 52 12.41 11.42 -5.34
N GLU A 53 12.70 11.51 -4.04
CA GLU A 53 13.33 12.69 -3.44
C GLU A 53 14.76 12.91 -3.95
N LEU A 54 15.55 11.84 -4.09
CA LEU A 54 16.95 11.90 -4.51
C LEU A 54 17.14 12.01 -6.03
N GLU A 55 16.42 11.19 -6.80
CA GLU A 55 16.62 11.05 -8.26
C GLU A 55 15.66 11.93 -9.06
N HIS A 56 14.57 12.41 -8.45
CA HIS A 56 13.55 13.24 -9.09
C HIS A 56 13.18 14.52 -8.31
N PRO A 57 14.17 15.34 -7.90
CA PRO A 57 13.93 16.50 -7.04
C PRO A 57 13.01 17.57 -7.67
N MET A 58 12.94 17.63 -9.00
CA MET A 58 12.08 18.58 -9.73
C MET A 58 10.61 18.16 -9.74
N ALA A 59 10.29 16.89 -9.45
CA ALA A 59 8.93 16.36 -9.55
C ALA A 59 7.93 17.11 -8.67
N ARG A 60 8.35 17.55 -7.48
CA ARG A 60 7.51 18.34 -6.56
C ARG A 60 7.13 19.71 -7.14
N MET A 61 7.98 20.29 -7.98
CA MET A 61 7.71 21.58 -8.64
C MET A 61 6.86 21.41 -9.90
N GLU A 62 6.94 20.26 -10.56
CA GLU A 62 6.23 19.97 -11.81
C GLU A 62 4.78 19.54 -11.64
N ARG A 63 4.22 19.60 -10.42
CA ARG A 63 2.81 19.31 -10.15
C ARG A 63 2.41 17.91 -10.65
N PRO A 64 2.96 16.86 -10.04
CA PRO A 64 2.84 15.51 -10.56
C PRO A 64 1.39 15.04 -10.54
N LEU A 65 1.01 14.19 -11.50
CA LEU A 65 -0.28 13.50 -11.52
C LEU A 65 -0.20 12.18 -10.74
N PHE A 66 0.40 12.22 -9.55
CA PHE A 66 0.44 11.08 -8.63
C PHE A 66 0.27 11.56 -7.19
N CYS A 67 -0.30 10.71 -6.35
CA CYS A 67 -0.48 11.01 -4.94
C CYS A 67 0.83 10.78 -4.17
N GLU A 68 1.31 11.78 -3.42
CA GLU A 68 2.54 11.63 -2.61
C GLU A 68 2.34 10.70 -1.38
N VAL A 69 1.08 10.47 -0.97
CA VAL A 69 0.75 9.60 0.17
C VAL A 69 0.85 8.13 -0.21
N CYS A 70 0.19 7.73 -1.31
CA CYS A 70 0.09 6.33 -1.73
C CYS A 70 0.82 6.00 -3.04
N LEU A 71 1.46 6.98 -3.67
CA LEU A 71 2.21 6.87 -4.94
C LEU A 71 1.38 6.45 -6.15
N LYS A 72 0.05 6.42 -6.03
CA LYS A 72 -0.87 6.12 -7.14
C LYS A 72 -0.81 7.20 -8.21
N THR A 73 -0.77 6.79 -9.48
CA THR A 73 -0.81 7.68 -10.65
C THR A 73 -2.25 7.92 -11.13
N PHE A 74 -2.47 9.09 -11.72
CA PHE A 74 -3.77 9.56 -12.18
C PHE A 74 -3.69 10.09 -13.62
N ALA A 75 -4.80 9.98 -14.35
CA ALA A 75 -4.89 10.46 -15.73
C ALA A 75 -5.00 11.99 -15.81
N ASP A 76 -5.53 12.63 -14.77
CA ASP A 76 -5.74 14.06 -14.71
C ASP A 76 -5.69 14.61 -13.28
N ARG A 77 -5.63 15.94 -13.17
CA ARG A 77 -5.57 16.66 -11.89
C ARG A 77 -6.84 16.47 -11.05
N LYS A 78 -8.02 16.45 -11.68
CA LYS A 78 -9.30 16.38 -10.98
C LYS A 78 -9.45 15.05 -10.22
N SER A 79 -9.09 13.95 -10.87
CA SER A 79 -9.11 12.61 -10.29
C SER A 79 -8.11 12.45 -9.15
N MET A 80 -6.93 13.06 -9.26
CA MET A 80 -5.94 13.11 -8.18
C MET A 80 -6.45 13.92 -6.99
N GLU A 81 -6.96 15.13 -7.20
CA GLU A 81 -7.47 15.99 -6.12
C GLU A 81 -8.68 15.35 -5.40
N GLN A 82 -9.57 14.70 -6.15
CA GLN A 82 -10.65 13.91 -5.57
C GLN A 82 -10.11 12.76 -4.73
N HIS A 83 -9.06 12.07 -5.20
CA HIS A 83 -8.44 11.00 -4.44
C HIS A 83 -7.81 11.50 -3.13
N GLU A 84 -7.11 12.64 -3.15
CA GLU A 84 -6.52 13.26 -1.96
C GLU A 84 -7.57 13.64 -0.92
N SER A 85 -8.80 13.98 -1.33
CA SER A 85 -9.90 14.24 -0.41
C SER A 85 -10.25 13.02 0.45
N TYR A 86 -10.07 11.79 -0.07
CA TYR A 86 -10.30 10.58 0.70
C TYR A 86 -9.24 10.39 1.78
N HIS A 87 -7.97 10.66 1.49
CA HIS A 87 -6.92 10.66 2.51
C HIS A 87 -7.21 11.65 3.64
N LYS A 88 -7.66 12.86 3.30
CA LYS A 88 -8.07 13.87 4.30
C LYS A 88 -9.23 13.37 5.15
N ARG A 89 -10.26 12.77 4.54
CA ARG A 89 -11.38 12.21 5.29
C ARG A 89 -10.95 11.08 6.22
N VAL A 90 -10.10 10.17 5.76
CA VAL A 90 -9.57 9.07 6.58
C VAL A 90 -8.76 9.62 7.75
N HIS A 91 -7.90 10.63 7.51
CA HIS A 91 -7.15 11.31 8.56
C HIS A 91 -8.07 11.93 9.62
N LEU A 92 -9.12 12.63 9.21
CA LEU A 92 -10.09 13.23 10.12
C LEU A 92 -10.81 12.16 10.96
N LEU A 93 -11.21 11.03 10.37
CA LEU A 93 -11.82 9.93 11.12
C LEU A 93 -10.85 9.37 12.17
N ILE A 94 -9.55 9.34 11.87
CA ILE A 94 -8.51 8.94 12.84
C ILE A 94 -8.39 9.97 13.97
N GLU A 95 -8.30 11.25 13.63
CA GLU A 95 -8.20 12.34 14.62
C GLU A 95 -9.43 12.43 15.54
N HIS A 96 -10.63 12.19 15.00
CA HIS A 96 -11.87 12.19 15.76
C HIS A 96 -12.14 10.88 16.53
N GLY A 97 -11.26 9.88 16.38
CA GLY A 97 -11.41 8.59 17.07
C GLY A 97 -12.55 7.72 16.53
N ASP A 98 -12.99 8.00 15.30
CA ASP A 98 -13.96 7.18 14.56
C ASP A 98 -13.28 6.03 13.81
N LEU A 99 -11.96 6.10 13.61
CA LEU A 99 -11.12 5.07 13.01
C LEU A 99 -9.79 4.94 13.78
N GLU A 100 -9.37 3.73 14.13
CA GLU A 100 -8.06 3.50 14.76
C GLU A 100 -7.00 3.22 13.69
N SER A 101 -5.86 3.91 13.74
CA SER A 101 -4.72 3.62 12.85
C SER A 101 -3.92 2.44 13.41
N VAL A 102 -4.02 1.29 12.75
CA VAL A 102 -3.18 0.13 13.07
C VAL A 102 -1.84 0.29 12.36
N SER A 103 -0.77 0.50 13.13
CA SER A 103 0.58 0.47 12.57
C SER A 103 0.98 -0.97 12.21
N PRO A 104 1.76 -1.22 11.14
CA PRO A 104 2.07 -2.57 10.67
C PRO A 104 2.88 -3.45 11.65
N GLY A 105 3.20 -2.96 12.85
CA GLY A 105 4.06 -3.61 13.83
C GLY A 105 3.34 -4.40 14.92
N SER A 106 2.03 -4.62 14.82
CA SER A 106 1.28 -5.39 15.83
C SER A 106 0.34 -6.38 15.17
N VAL A 107 0.45 -7.62 15.65
CA VAL A 107 -0.22 -8.86 15.23
C VAL A 107 -1.69 -8.63 14.86
N TRP A 108 -2.11 -9.28 13.77
CA TRP A 108 -3.38 -9.17 13.06
C TRP A 108 -4.61 -9.30 13.97
N GLU A 109 -5.28 -8.18 14.23
CA GLU A 109 -6.69 -8.14 14.58
C GLU A 109 -7.39 -7.09 13.70
N VAL A 110 -8.01 -7.56 12.61
CA VAL A 110 -8.97 -6.75 11.87
C VAL A 110 -10.28 -6.78 12.66
N VAL A 111 -10.40 -5.90 13.66
CA VAL A 111 -11.71 -5.58 14.25
C VAL A 111 -12.14 -4.22 13.68
N VAL A 112 -12.86 -4.25 12.56
CA VAL A 112 -13.60 -3.07 12.10
C VAL A 112 -14.75 -2.87 13.10
N ARG A 113 -14.53 -2.07 14.14
CA ARG A 113 -15.62 -1.59 15.01
C ARG A 113 -16.32 -0.44 14.30
N THR A 114 -17.21 -0.75 13.35
CA THR A 114 -18.20 0.25 12.94
C THR A 114 -19.07 0.55 14.17
N ARG A 115 -18.99 1.77 14.72
CA ARG A 115 -20.02 2.23 15.66
C ARG A 115 -21.34 2.28 14.88
N VAL A 116 -22.18 1.27 15.06
CA VAL A 116 -23.60 1.35 14.72
C VAL A 116 -24.20 2.34 15.73
N PRO A 117 -24.79 3.46 15.32
CA PRO A 117 -25.56 4.27 16.25
C PRO A 117 -26.78 3.43 16.66
N GLU A 118 -26.79 2.94 17.89
CA GLU A 118 -28.04 2.54 18.55
C GLU A 118 -28.88 3.81 18.72
N ASN A 119 -29.86 4.01 17.83
CA ASN A 119 -31.15 4.65 18.10
C ASN A 119 -31.96 4.87 16.80
N LEU A 120 -32.92 3.96 16.54
CA LEU A 120 -34.37 4.23 16.48
C LEU A 120 -35.13 2.93 16.15
#